data_AF-A0A974TK60-F1
#
_entry.id   AF-A0A974TK60-F1
#
_cell.length_a   1.000
_cell.length_b   1.000
_cell.length_c   1.000
_cell.angle_alpha   90.00
_cell.angle_beta   90.00
_cell.angle_gamma   90.00
#
_symmetry.space_group_name_H-M   'P 1'
#
loop_
_entity.id
_entity.type
_entity.pdbx_description
1 polymer ?
#
loop_
_entity_poly.entity_id
_entity_poly.type
_entity_poly.pdbx_seq_one_letter_code
_entity_poly.pdbx_strand_id
1 'polypeptide(L)' 'MKLAHYMAENHLTPEELAAIVGTVSVSGARKWMNGERVPRPEQMRKIAEVTKGEVCPNDFILISEAAE' A
#
# COMPACT_ATOMS: atom_id res chain seq x y z
N MET A 1 -8.27 6.21 -2.00
CA MET A 1 -8.46 4.96 -1.25
C MET A 1 -7.13 4.59 -0.62
N LYS A 2 -6.98 4.55 0.71
CA LYS A 2 -5.69 4.15 1.30
C LYS A 2 -5.51 2.64 1.20
N LEU A 3 -4.27 2.19 1.04
CA LEU A 3 -3.90 0.77 1.02
C LEU A 3 -4.48 0.01 2.23
N ALA A 4 -4.44 0.61 3.42
CA ALA A 4 -5.00 0.02 4.63
C ALA A 4 -6.52 -0.21 4.55
N HIS A 5 -7.24 0.72 3.92
CA HIS A 5 -8.70 0.61 3.75
C HIS A 5 -9.04 -0.49 2.75
N TYR A 6 -8.37 -0.49 1.59
CA TYR A 6 -8.52 -1.55 0.59
C TYR A 6 -8.24 -2.93 1.17
N MET A 7 -7.20 -3.06 2.01
CA MET A 7 -6.91 -4.32 2.69
C MET A 7 -8.00 -4.74 3.67
N ALA A 8 -8.56 -3.81 4.44
CA ALA A 8 -9.64 -4.10 5.37
C ALA A 8 -10.90 -4.56 4.61
N GLU A 9 -11.24 -3.89 3.51
CA GLU A 9 -12.41 -4.25 2.68
C GLU A 9 -12.24 -5.60 1.97
N ASN A 10 -11.02 -5.92 1.53
CA ASN A 10 -10.73 -7.19 0.84
C ASN A 10 -10.24 -8.29 1.78
N HIS A 11 -10.22 -8.07 3.09
CA HIS A 11 -9.69 -9.00 4.10
C HIS A 11 -8.26 -9.49 3.79
N LEU A 12 -7.46 -8.63 3.16
CA LEU A 12 -6.07 -8.93 2.80
C LEU A 12 -5.15 -8.74 4.00
N THR A 13 -4.30 -9.73 4.24
CA THR A 13 -3.25 -9.61 5.26
C THR A 13 -2.01 -8.94 4.67
N PRO A 14 -1.16 -8.31 5.51
CA PRO A 14 0.12 -7.78 5.05
C PRO A 14 1.06 -8.86 4.51
N GLU A 15 0.85 -10.12 4.89
CA GLU A 15 1.58 -11.29 4.38
C GLU A 15 1.20 -11.58 2.93
N GLU A 16 -0.11 -11.60 2.65
CA GLU A 16 -0.63 -11.77 1.30
C GLU A 16 -0.17 -10.63 0.38
N LEU A 17 -0.24 -9.38 0.85
CA LEU A 17 0.28 -8.26 0.05
C LEU A 17 1.78 -8.42 -0.22
N ALA A 18 2.56 -8.76 0.79
CA ALA A 18 4.00 -8.98 0.62
C ALA A 18 4.29 -10.10 -0.39
N ALA A 19 3.51 -11.18 -0.37
CA ALA A 19 3.61 -12.29 -1.32
C ALA A 19 3.22 -11.85 -2.75
N ILE A 20 2.13 -11.10 -2.90
CA ILE A 20 1.62 -10.60 -4.19
C ILE A 20 2.61 -9.59 -4.82
N VAL A 21 3.11 -8.65 -4.02
CA VAL A 21 4.11 -7.67 -4.47
C VAL A 21 5.46 -8.35 -4.69
N GLY A 22 5.80 -9.36 -3.88
CA GLY A 22 6.96 -10.25 -4.02
C GLY A 22 8.32 -9.61 -3.75
N THR A 23 8.40 -8.28 -3.67
CA THR A 23 9.66 -7.51 -3.50
C THR A 23 9.78 -6.85 -2.14
N VAL A 24 8.88 -7.17 -1.20
CA VAL A 24 8.84 -6.56 0.14
C VAL A 24 8.59 -7.60 1.21
N SER A 25 9.16 -7.38 2.39
CA SER A 25 8.81 -8.16 3.59
C SER A 25 7.49 -7.69 4.20
N VAL A 26 6.83 -8.57 4.96
CA VAL A 26 5.60 -8.29 5.71
C VAL A 26 5.70 -7.02 6.56
N SER A 27 6.84 -6.82 7.24
CA SER A 27 7.11 -5.62 8.03
C SER A 27 7.15 -4.34 7.20
N GLY A 28 7.61 -4.42 5.95
CA GLY A 28 7.60 -3.30 5.01
C GLY A 28 6.19 -2.96 4.55
N ALA A 29 5.40 -3.98 4.20
CA ALA A 29 3.98 -3.84 3.88
C ALA A 29 3.18 -3.19 5.02
N ARG A 30 3.40 -3.62 6.28
CA ARG A 30 2.79 -2.99 7.47
C ARG A 30 3.10 -1.50 7.57
N LYS A 31 4.36 -1.10 7.35
CA LYS A 31 4.75 0.32 7.37
C LYS A 31 4.07 1.14 6.27
N TRP A 32 3.76 0.54 5.14
CA TRP A 32 3.01 1.20 4.08
C TRP A 32 1.54 1.41 4.46
N MET A 33 0.93 0.43 5.12
CA MET A 33 -0.45 0.55 5.62
C MET A 33 -0.58 1.67 6.66
N ASN A 34 0.39 1.78 7.56
CA ASN A 34 0.41 2.81 8.61
C ASN A 34 0.84 4.19 8.09
N GLY A 35 1.30 4.30 6.83
CA GLY A 35 1.85 5.55 6.29
C GLY A 35 3.23 5.92 6.85
N GLU A 36 3.86 5.06 7.66
CA GLU A 36 5.21 5.26 8.20
C GLU A 36 6.29 5.22 7.11
N ARG A 37 6.00 4.57 5.98
CA ARG A 37 6.91 4.46 4.85
C ARG A 37 6.16 4.51 3.52
N VAL A 38 6.76 5.19 2.56
CA VAL A 38 6.28 5.23 1.17
C VAL A 38 6.95 4.11 0.36
N PRO A 39 6.18 3.26 -0.38
CA PRO A 39 6.75 2.26 -1.28
C PRO A 39 7.57 2.89 -2.40
N ARG A 40 8.50 2.13 -3.01
CA ARG A 40 9.23 2.63 -4.20
C ARG A 40 8.32 2.67 -5.44
N PRO A 41 8.66 3.46 -6.48
CA PRO A 41 7.83 3.59 -7.69
C PRO A 41 7.46 2.25 -8.35
N GLU A 42 8.40 1.30 -8.38
CA GLU A 42 8.18 -0.05 -8.91
C GLU A 42 7.16 -0.84 -8.07
N GLN A 43 7.22 -0.68 -6.75
CA GLN A 43 6.29 -1.31 -5.80
C GLN A 43 4.90 -0.69 -5.90
N MET A 44 4.83 0.65 -6.04
CA MET A 44 3.58 1.36 -6.25
C MET A 44 2.87 0.92 -7.52
N ARG A 45 3.59 0.76 -8.64
CA ARG A 45 3.02 0.20 -9.87
C ARG A 45 2.44 -1.18 -9.62
N LYS A 46 3.20 -2.07 -8.99
CA LYS A 46 2.74 -3.43 -8.72
C LYS A 46 1.52 -3.46 -7.80
N ILE A 47 1.49 -2.61 -6.77
CA ILE A 47 0.31 -2.42 -5.91
C ILE A 47 -0.89 -1.95 -6.74
N ALA A 48 -0.72 -0.95 -7.59
CA ALA A 48 -1.80 -0.45 -8.44
C ALA A 48 -2.31 -1.54 -9.42
N GLU A 49 -1.41 -2.35 -9.99
CA GLU A 49 -1.78 -3.45 -10.88
C GLU A 49 -2.59 -4.54 -10.14
N VAL A 50 -2.13 -4.96 -8.95
CA VAL A 50 -2.78 -6.06 -8.21
C VAL A 50 -4.08 -5.62 -7.53
N THR A 51 -4.20 -4.33 -7.24
CA THR A 51 -5.43 -3.70 -6.74
C THR A 51 -6.31 -3.17 -7.89
N LYS A 52 -5.98 -3.49 -9.15
CA LYS A 52 -6.75 -3.06 -10.35
C LYS A 52 -7.02 -1.55 -10.41
N GLY A 53 -6.11 -0.74 -9.89
CA GLY A 53 -6.23 0.72 -9.83
C GLY A 53 -7.05 1.26 -8.66
N GLU A 54 -7.52 0.41 -7.74
CA GLU A 54 -8.20 0.87 -6.52
C GLU A 54 -7.25 1.61 -5.59
N VAL A 55 -5.99 1.17 -5.50
CA VAL A 55 -4.93 1.87 -4.76
C VAL A 55 -3.93 2.43 -5.77
N CYS A 56 -3.94 3.76 -5.95
CA CYS A 56 -3.04 4.41 -6.87
C CYS A 56 -1.72 4.82 -6.17
N PRO A 57 -0.62 5.01 -6.93
CA PRO A 57 0.62 5.58 -6.37
C PRO A 57 0.38 6.92 -5.68
N ASN A 58 -0.57 7.70 -6.20
CA ASN A 58 -0.96 9.01 -5.67
C ASN A 58 -1.48 8.92 -4.23
N ASP A 59 -2.12 7.81 -3.83
CA ASP A 59 -2.61 7.60 -2.46
C ASP A 59 -1.47 7.43 -1.43
N PHE A 60 -0.24 7.15 -1.88
CA PHE A 60 0.95 7.05 -1.04
C PHE A 60 1.78 8.34 -1.03
N ILE A 61 1.73 9.13 -2.10
CA ILE A 61 2.55 10.33 -2.30
C ILE A 61 1.82 11.58 -1.80
N LEU A 62 0.51 11.65 -2.02
CA LEU A 62 -0.33 12.71 -1.49
C LEU A 62 -0.54 12.45 0.01
N ILE A 63 0.45 12.87 0.80
CA ILE A 63 0.24 13.22 2.20
C ILE A 63 -0.79 14.35 2.16
N SER A 64 -2.06 14.03 2.40
CA SER A 64 -3.01 15.08 2.77
C SER A 64 -2.50 15.65 4.09
N GLU A 65 -2.01 16.88 4.03
CA GLU A 65 -1.89 17.80 5.16
C GLU A 65 -3.10 17.63 6.08
N ALA A 66 -2.88 17.10 7.28
CA ALA A 66 -3.81 17.16 8.41
C ALA A 66 -3.07 16.68 9.66
N ALA A 67 -2.16 17.51 10.16
CA ALA A 67 -1.81 17.57 11.57
C ALA A 67 -1.26 18.99 11.82
N GLU A 68 -2.19 19.93 11.95
CA GLU A 68 -2.01 21.14 12.76
C GLU A 68 -2.31 20.77 14.23
#